data_AF-A0A2V9MDF8-F1
#
_entry.id   AF-A0A2V9MDF8-F1
#
_cell.length_a   1.000
_cell.length_b   1.000
_cell.length_c   1.000
_cell.angle_alpha   90.00
_cell.angle_beta   90.00
_cell.angle_gamma   90.00
#
_symmetry.space_group_name_H-M   'P 1'
#
loop_
_entity.id
_entity.type
_entity.pdbx_description
1 polymer ?
#
loop_
_entity_poly.entity_id
_entity_poly.type
_entity_poly.pdbx_seq_one_letter_code
_entity_poly.pdbx_strand_id
1 'polypeptide(L)'
;MRRTVMAVTIAMVLLVTRTGLAKKDPRKGDLGSELRRAPISVQWLRNPYAGQDPAIRAGKKLYLRHCAGCHGADGRGKEKAPNLSSPTIQSVTPGMLFWFLKNGNLSE
;
A
#
# COMPACT_ATOMS: atom_id res chain seq x y z
N MET A 1 15.01 -65.24 -17.13
CA MET A 1 13.60 -64.81 -16.93
C MET A 1 13.41 -64.64 -15.42
N ARG A 2 13.10 -63.51 -14.78
CA ARG A 2 12.50 -62.22 -15.16
C ARG A 2 13.14 -61.14 -14.24
N ARG A 3 14.03 -60.32 -14.79
CA ARG A 3 14.63 -59.14 -14.14
C ARG A 3 13.84 -57.91 -14.57
N THR A 4 12.62 -57.67 -14.06
CA THR A 4 11.80 -56.54 -14.57
C THR A 4 10.66 -56.05 -13.68
N VAL A 5 10.67 -56.27 -12.34
CA VAL A 5 9.53 -55.85 -11.49
C VAL A 5 9.86 -54.82 -10.39
N MET A 6 11.11 -54.44 -10.16
CA MET A 6 11.48 -53.49 -9.08
C MET A 6 12.05 -52.15 -9.58
N ALA A 7 11.49 -51.54 -10.62
CA ALA A 7 12.00 -50.24 -11.10
C ALA A 7 10.92 -49.19 -11.45
N VAL A 8 9.63 -49.50 -11.33
CA VAL A 8 8.56 -48.58 -11.76
C VAL A 8 7.89 -47.84 -10.58
N THR A 9 8.17 -48.22 -9.32
CA THR A 9 7.54 -47.57 -8.15
C THR A 9 8.32 -46.39 -7.56
N ILE A 10 9.53 -46.07 -8.04
CA ILE A 10 10.38 -44.98 -7.49
C ILE A 10 10.25 -43.66 -8.30
N ALA A 11 9.46 -43.63 -9.37
CA ALA A 11 9.26 -42.40 -10.18
C ALA A 11 8.10 -41.51 -9.71
N MET A 12 7.45 -41.81 -8.57
CA MET A 12 6.26 -41.09 -8.06
C MET A 12 6.48 -40.34 -6.74
N VAL A 13 7.71 -39.94 -6.39
CA VAL A 13 7.97 -39.26 -5.09
C VAL A 13 8.77 -37.93 -5.19
N LEU A 14 9.26 -37.53 -6.37
CA LEU A 14 10.14 -36.33 -6.48
C LEU A 14 9.64 -35.19 -7.37
N LEU A 15 8.32 -35.07 -7.58
CA LEU A 15 7.73 -33.91 -8.27
C LEU A 15 6.56 -33.24 -7.53
N VAL A 16 6.52 -33.36 -6.21
CA VAL A 16 5.53 -32.63 -5.40
C VAL A 16 6.23 -31.52 -4.62
N THR A 17 5.85 -30.29 -4.96
CA THR A 17 5.96 -29.04 -4.18
C THR A 17 7.33 -28.37 -4.04
N ARG A 18 7.71 -27.60 -5.07
CA ARG A 18 8.31 -26.28 -4.85
C ARG A 18 7.42 -25.20 -5.45
N THR A 19 6.21 -25.05 -4.91
CA THR A 19 5.53 -23.76 -4.98
C THR A 19 6.32 -22.83 -4.07
N GLY A 20 7.16 -21.98 -4.68
CA GLY A 20 7.84 -20.92 -3.96
C GLY A 20 6.80 -20.03 -3.29
N LEU A 21 6.67 -20.14 -1.96
CA LEU A 21 6.02 -19.12 -1.16
C LEU A 21 6.91 -17.87 -1.28
N ALA A 22 6.52 -16.96 -2.17
CA ALA A 22 7.00 -15.60 -2.15
C ALA A 22 6.79 -15.08 -0.72
N LYS A 23 7.87 -14.94 0.05
CA LYS A 23 7.84 -14.32 1.37
C LYS A 23 7.29 -12.91 1.17
N LYS A 24 6.03 -12.69 1.53
CA LYS A 24 5.42 -11.37 1.54
C LYS A 24 6.27 -10.53 2.49
N ASP A 25 6.97 -9.54 1.95
CA ASP A 25 7.88 -8.69 2.69
C ASP A 25 7.12 -8.06 3.88
N PRO A 26 7.49 -8.36 5.14
CA PRO A 26 6.80 -7.83 6.31
C PRO A 26 6.90 -6.30 6.46
N ARG A 27 7.74 -5.63 5.66
CA ARG A 27 7.85 -4.17 5.62
C ARG A 27 6.85 -3.50 4.67
N LYS A 28 6.19 -4.27 3.80
CA LYS A 28 5.14 -3.78 2.91
C LYS A 28 3.79 -4.04 3.53
N GLY A 29 3.38 -3.15 4.44
CA GLY A 29 2.02 -3.10 4.94
C GLY A 29 1.01 -3.17 3.79
N ASP A 30 0.00 -4.01 3.94
CA ASP A 30 -1.15 -4.01 3.03
C ASP A 30 -1.91 -2.71 3.30
N LEU A 31 -1.93 -1.76 2.36
CA LEU A 31 -2.57 -0.45 2.52
C LEU A 31 -3.99 -0.51 3.14
N GLY A 32 -4.74 -1.60 2.94
CA GLY A 32 -6.00 -1.84 3.64
C GLY A 32 -5.84 -2.06 5.15
N SER A 33 -4.81 -2.78 5.59
CA SER A 33 -4.37 -2.91 6.98
C SER A 33 -3.92 -1.59 7.61
N GLU A 34 -3.20 -0.73 6.86
CA GLU A 34 -2.85 0.63 7.31
C GLU A 34 -4.12 1.46 7.52
N LEU A 35 -5.01 1.49 6.54
CA LEU A 35 -6.25 2.28 6.58
C LEU A 35 -7.16 1.89 7.76
N ARG A 36 -7.20 0.61 8.15
CA ARG A 36 -7.97 0.13 9.31
C ARG A 36 -7.57 0.76 10.65
N ARG A 37 -6.43 1.45 10.76
CA ARG A 37 -5.99 2.12 11.99
C ARG A 37 -6.74 3.43 12.27
N ALA A 38 -7.31 4.05 11.24
CA ALA A 38 -8.15 5.23 11.42
C ALA A 38 -9.54 4.81 11.93
N PRO A 39 -10.17 5.56 12.86
CA PRO A 39 -11.53 5.29 13.28
C PRO A 39 -12.50 5.33 12.10
N ILE A 40 -13.36 4.33 11.95
CA ILE A 40 -14.34 4.26 10.83
C ILE A 40 -15.19 5.53 10.73
N SER A 41 -15.48 6.20 11.85
CA SER A 41 -16.25 7.45 11.87
C SER A 41 -15.63 8.56 11.02
N VAL A 42 -14.30 8.58 10.83
CA VAL A 42 -13.63 9.61 10.03
C VAL A 42 -13.86 9.43 8.53
N GLN A 43 -14.29 8.26 8.06
CA GLN A 43 -14.54 8.03 6.64
C GLN A 43 -15.66 8.92 6.10
N TRP A 44 -16.54 9.40 6.98
CA TRP A 44 -17.67 10.27 6.67
C TRP A 44 -17.33 11.76 6.73
N LEU A 45 -16.13 12.14 7.20
CA LEU A 45 -15.71 13.54 7.23
C LEU A 45 -15.46 14.04 5.81
N ARG A 46 -16.05 15.20 5.52
CA ARG A 46 -15.89 15.90 4.23
C ARG A 46 -14.80 16.95 4.34
N ASN A 47 -14.14 17.25 3.22
CA ASN A 47 -13.27 18.41 3.13
C ASN A 47 -14.15 19.67 2.96
N PRO A 48 -14.20 20.59 3.96
CA PRO A 48 -15.02 21.80 3.87
C PRO A 48 -14.52 22.78 2.79
N TYR A 49 -13.30 22.59 2.29
CA TYR A 49 -12.68 23.40 1.26
C TYR A 49 -12.66 22.72 -0.13
N ALA A 50 -13.39 21.63 -0.30
CA ALA A 50 -13.44 20.90 -1.56
C ALA A 50 -13.87 21.82 -2.72
N GLY A 51 -13.14 21.77 -3.83
CA GLY A 51 -13.42 22.56 -5.04
C GLY A 51 -13.10 24.05 -4.95
N GLN A 52 -12.60 24.55 -3.81
CA GLN A 52 -12.28 25.96 -3.67
C GLN A 52 -10.87 26.26 -4.20
N ASP A 53 -10.78 27.04 -5.27
CA ASP A 53 -9.52 27.46 -5.89
C ASP A 53 -8.49 28.07 -4.91
N PRO A 54 -8.86 28.98 -4.00
CA PRO A 54 -7.92 29.50 -3.01
C PRO A 54 -7.33 28.40 -2.12
N ALA A 55 -8.16 27.43 -1.71
CA ALA A 55 -7.73 26.32 -0.88
C ALA A 55 -6.82 25.35 -1.63
N ILE A 56 -7.10 25.07 -2.90
CA ILE A 56 -6.24 24.24 -3.77
C ILE A 56 -4.86 24.90 -3.92
N ARG A 57 -4.81 26.23 -4.17
CA ARG A 57 -3.53 26.96 -4.26
C ARG A 57 -2.77 26.96 -2.94
N ALA A 58 -3.46 27.12 -1.81
CA ALA A 58 -2.86 27.04 -0.49
C ALA A 58 -2.31 25.63 -0.19
N GLY A 59 -3.11 24.59 -0.48
CA GLY A 59 -2.72 23.18 -0.34
C GLY A 59 -1.49 22.83 -1.16
N LYS A 60 -1.38 23.31 -2.41
CA LYS A 60 -0.17 23.14 -3.23
C LYS A 60 1.08 23.73 -2.56
N LYS A 61 0.99 24.93 -1.98
CA LYS A 61 2.12 25.56 -1.27
C LYS A 61 2.54 24.74 -0.05
N LEU A 62 1.57 24.25 0.73
CA LEU A 62 1.84 23.41 1.90
C LEU A 62 2.47 22.07 1.49
N TYR A 63 1.94 21.43 0.45
CA TYR A 63 2.45 20.16 -0.07
C TYR A 63 3.91 20.27 -0.50
N LEU A 64 4.26 21.31 -1.27
CA LEU A 64 5.63 21.53 -1.73
C LEU A 64 6.60 21.78 -0.56
N ARG A 65 6.14 22.44 0.50
CA ARG A 65 6.95 22.75 1.68
C ARG A 65 7.16 21.56 2.61
N HIS A 66 6.12 20.74 2.81
CA HIS A 66 6.10 19.75 3.89
C HIS A 66 6.11 18.30 3.42
N CYS A 67 5.64 18.01 2.20
CA CYS A 67 5.40 16.63 1.75
C CYS A 67 6.30 16.23 0.57
N ALA A 68 6.58 17.17 -0.34
CA ALA A 68 7.30 16.89 -1.58
C ALA A 68 8.73 16.39 -1.38
N GLY A 69 9.35 16.67 -0.23
CA GLY A 69 10.68 16.14 0.11
C GLY A 69 10.75 14.62 0.03
N CYS A 70 9.72 13.94 0.54
CA CYS A 70 9.60 12.48 0.51
C CYS A 70 8.73 12.00 -0.66
N HIS A 71 7.58 12.63 -0.90
CA HIS A 71 6.60 12.14 -1.90
C HIS A 71 6.79 12.68 -3.32
N GLY A 72 7.81 13.50 -3.55
CA GLY A 72 8.05 14.13 -4.86
C GLY A 72 7.09 15.30 -5.13
N ALA A 73 7.50 16.22 -6.01
CA ALA A 73 6.69 17.39 -6.37
C ALA A 73 5.42 17.02 -7.15
N ASP A 74 5.42 15.86 -7.82
CA ASP A 74 4.32 15.31 -8.60
C ASP A 74 3.50 14.24 -7.84
N GLY A 75 3.83 13.98 -6.57
CA GLY A 75 3.13 13.01 -5.72
C GLY A 75 3.42 11.55 -6.05
N ARG A 76 4.37 11.25 -6.95
CA ARG A 76 4.66 9.87 -7.37
C ARG A 76 5.48 9.06 -6.37
N GLY A 77 5.90 9.66 -5.27
CA GLY A 77 6.70 9.00 -4.24
C GLY A 77 8.19 8.96 -4.58
N LYS A 78 8.96 8.42 -3.64
CA LYS A 78 10.38 8.07 -3.79
C LYS A 78 10.58 6.68 -3.16
N GLU A 79 11.80 6.15 -3.18
CA GLU A 79 12.12 4.80 -2.69
C GLU A 79 11.58 4.49 -1.27
N LYS A 80 11.47 5.51 -0.40
CA LYS A 80 10.99 5.37 1.00
C LYS A 80 9.59 5.96 1.26
N ALA A 81 8.88 6.44 0.24
CA ALA A 81 7.58 7.09 0.42
C ALA A 81 6.60 6.69 -0.68
N PRO A 82 5.33 6.35 -0.34
CA PRO A 82 4.38 5.83 -1.31
C PRO A 82 3.98 6.86 -2.38
N ASN A 83 3.55 6.33 -3.53
CA ASN A 83 2.93 7.10 -4.60
C ASN A 83 1.52 7.56 -4.17
N LEU A 84 1.39 8.85 -3.85
CA LEU A 84 0.12 9.47 -3.46
C LEU A 84 -0.84 9.59 -4.64
N SER A 85 -0.33 9.61 -5.87
CA SER A 85 -1.11 9.63 -7.10
C SER A 85 -1.57 8.23 -7.56
N SER A 86 -1.29 7.17 -6.78
CA SER A 86 -1.77 5.82 -7.11
C SER A 86 -3.29 5.70 -6.97
N PRO A 87 -3.96 4.86 -7.79
CA PRO A 87 -5.41 4.67 -7.72
C PRO A 87 -5.90 4.30 -6.32
N THR A 88 -5.11 3.51 -5.59
CA THR A 88 -5.48 3.11 -4.23
C THR A 88 -5.52 4.30 -3.28
N ILE A 89 -4.49 5.15 -3.26
CA ILE A 89 -4.48 6.36 -2.41
C ILE A 89 -5.54 7.37 -2.85
N GLN A 90 -5.74 7.54 -4.16
CA GLN A 90 -6.75 8.45 -4.70
C GLN A 90 -8.19 8.02 -4.40
N SER A 91 -8.42 6.73 -4.12
CA SER A 91 -9.73 6.22 -3.72
C SER A 91 -10.06 6.41 -2.24
N VAL A 92 -9.09 6.83 -1.42
CA VAL A 92 -9.27 7.04 0.02
C VAL A 92 -10.16 8.27 0.26
N THR A 93 -11.09 8.18 1.21
CA THR A 93 -11.98 9.30 1.51
C THR A 93 -11.19 10.49 2.11
N PRO A 94 -11.64 11.74 1.89
CA PRO A 94 -10.94 12.91 2.41
C PRO A 94 -10.72 12.88 3.92
N GLY A 95 -11.70 12.38 4.67
CA GLY A 95 -11.60 12.26 6.12
C GLY A 95 -10.56 11.25 6.59
N MET A 96 -10.44 10.11 5.92
CA MET A 96 -9.38 9.14 6.18
C MET A 96 -8.00 9.73 5.87
N LEU A 97 -7.84 10.35 4.70
CA LEU A 97 -6.59 11.02 4.33
C LEU A 97 -6.20 12.10 5.36
N PHE A 98 -7.17 12.93 5.77
CA PHE A 98 -6.95 13.97 6.78
C PHE A 98 -6.51 13.39 8.12
N TRP A 99 -7.07 12.25 8.54
CA TRP A 99 -6.66 11.59 9.77
C TRP A 99 -5.18 11.16 9.72
N PHE A 100 -4.71 10.59 8.61
CA PHE A 100 -3.29 10.23 8.45
C PHE A 100 -2.38 11.46 8.41
N LEU A 101 -2.80 12.57 7.78
CA LEU A 101 -2.04 13.82 7.82
C LEU A 101 -1.87 14.37 9.24
N LYS A 102 -2.82 14.10 10.14
CA LYS A 102 -2.79 14.55 11.53
C LYS A 102 -2.02 13.63 12.47
N ASN A 103 -2.00 12.33 12.19
CA ASN A 103 -1.48 11.31 13.11
C ASN A 103 -0.23 10.59 12.60
N GLY A 104 0.15 10.78 11.33
CA GLY A 104 1.24 10.04 10.70
C GLY A 104 0.86 8.59 10.38
N ASN A 105 1.83 7.84 9.85
CA ASN A 105 1.67 6.41 9.62
C ASN A 105 2.01 5.65 10.91
N LEU A 106 1.02 5.05 11.57
CA LEU A 106 1.19 4.35 12.85
C LEU A 106 1.88 2.97 12.74
N SER A 107 2.53 2.67 11.61
CA SER A 107 3.31 1.43 11.43
C SER A 107 4.82 1.61 11.59
N GLU A 108 5.28 2.82 11.90
CA GLU A 108 6.68 3.14 12.17
C GLU A 108 6.87 3.64 13.61
#